data_AF-A0A5K0X533-F1
#
_entry.id   AF-A0A5K0X533-F1
#
_cell.length_a   1.000
_cell.length_b   1.000
_cell.length_c   1.000
_cell.angle_alpha   90.00
_cell.angle_beta   90.00
_cell.angle_gamma   90.00
#
_symmetry.space_group_name_H-M   'P 1'
#
loop_
_entity.id
_entity.type
_entity.pdbx_description
1 polymer ?
#
loop_
_entity_poly.entity_id
_entity_poly.type
_entity_poly.pdbx_seq_one_letter_code
_entity_poly.pdbx_strand_id
1 'polypeptide(L)'
;AHTFGRARCAFFRDHLSESNIDPAFAATLRPTCSNSSADDNNLANLDVSTPNAFDSAYYTNLLNRRGLLHSDQELFNGGAADAI
;
A
#
# COMPACT_ATOMS: atom_id res chain seq x y z
N ALA A 1 -7.66 6.03 -9.22
CA ALA A 1 -8.28 4.88 -8.54
C ALA A 1 -7.23 3.78 -8.45
N HIS A 2 -7.00 3.24 -7.25
CA HIS A 2 -5.92 2.29 -6.96
C HIS A 2 -6.44 0.85 -6.68
N THR A 3 -7.67 0.52 -7.11
CA THR A 3 -8.23 -0.85 -7.03
C THR A 3 -7.60 -1.84 -8.02
N PHE A 4 -6.94 -1.37 -9.07
CA PHE A 4 -6.13 -2.20 -9.97
C PHE A 4 -4.83 -1.47 -10.33
N GLY A 5 -3.82 -2.23 -10.77
CA GLY A 5 -2.53 -1.68 -11.19
C GLY A 5 -1.40 -1.89 -10.19
N ARG A 6 -0.24 -1.31 -10.48
CA ARG A 6 1.01 -1.55 -9.76
C ARG A 6 1.78 -0.25 -9.51
N ALA A 7 2.45 -0.16 -8.37
CA ALA A 7 3.39 0.90 -8.06
C ALA A 7 4.82 0.36 -8.00
N ARG A 8 5.79 1.22 -8.30
CA ARG A 8 7.21 0.93 -8.14
C ARG A 8 7.63 1.09 -6.68
N CYS A 9 8.58 0.27 -6.23
CA CYS A 9 9.15 0.31 -4.87
C CYS A 9 9.58 1.72 -4.46
N ALA A 10 10.17 2.50 -5.37
CA ALA A 10 10.54 3.88 -5.11
C ALA A 10 9.39 4.77 -4.58
N PHE A 11 8.13 4.43 -4.86
CA PHE A 11 6.96 5.20 -4.42
C PHE A 11 6.32 4.70 -3.12
N PHE A 12 6.69 3.51 -2.64
CA PHE A 12 6.08 2.94 -1.42
C PHE A 12 7.10 2.52 -0.34
N ARG A 13 8.40 2.52 -0.66
CA ARG A 13 9.46 2.09 0.25
C ARG A 13 9.38 2.76 1.62
N ASP A 14 9.23 4.08 1.63
CA ASP A 14 9.24 4.87 2.87
C ASP A 14 8.06 4.48 3.77
N HIS A 15 6.89 4.20 3.16
CA HIS A 15 5.69 3.76 3.88
C HIS A 15 5.88 2.41 4.60
N LEU A 16 6.75 1.51 4.12
CA LEU A 16 7.04 0.22 4.76
C LEU A 16 7.69 0.32 6.16
N SER A 17 8.09 1.53 6.54
CA SER A 17 8.68 1.86 7.85
C SER A 17 7.79 2.75 8.72
N GLU A 18 6.61 3.15 8.23
CA GLU A 18 5.67 3.99 8.98
C GLU A 18 4.85 3.17 10.00
N SER A 19 4.19 3.84 10.94
CA SER A 19 3.41 3.20 12.01
C SER A 19 1.96 2.89 11.63
N ASN A 20 1.49 3.42 10.50
CA ASN A 20 0.11 3.29 10.02
C ASN A 20 -0.06 2.16 8.99
N ILE A 21 0.96 1.35 8.72
CA ILE A 21 0.89 0.12 7.90
C ILE A 21 0.81 -1.14 8.76
N ASP A 22 0.08 -2.15 8.30
CA ASP A 22 0.05 -3.48 8.91
C ASP A 22 1.46 -4.13 8.82
N PRO A 23 2.07 -4.52 9.96
CA PRO A 23 3.44 -5.03 9.96
C PRO A 23 3.62 -6.33 9.16
N ALA A 24 2.59 -7.19 9.11
CA ALA A 24 2.66 -8.43 8.35
C ALA A 24 2.63 -8.16 6.85
N PHE A 25 1.79 -7.22 6.40
CA PHE A 25 1.75 -6.75 5.02
C PHE A 25 3.05 -6.05 4.61
N ALA A 26 3.60 -5.17 5.45
CA ALA A 26 4.91 -4.58 5.18
C ALA A 26 6.00 -5.66 5.05
N ALA A 27 5.95 -6.71 5.90
CA ALA A 27 6.88 -7.82 5.83
C ALA A 27 6.77 -8.65 4.52
N THR A 28 5.60 -8.73 3.89
CA THR A 28 5.48 -9.40 2.57
C THR A 28 6.08 -8.59 1.43
N LEU A 29 6.18 -7.26 1.57
CA LEU A 29 6.70 -6.36 0.53
C LEU A 29 8.22 -6.17 0.62
N ARG A 30 8.80 -6.24 1.82
CA ARG A 30 10.25 -6.03 2.06
C ARG A 30 11.19 -6.89 1.22
N PRO A 31 10.91 -8.18 0.91
CA PRO A 31 11.77 -8.97 0.04
C PRO A 31 11.85 -8.44 -1.40
N THR A 32 10.82 -7.72 -1.86
CA THR A 32 10.73 -7.13 -3.19
C THR A 32 11.10 -5.64 -3.19
N CYS A 33 11.08 -5.00 -2.02
CA CYS A 33 11.39 -3.59 -1.85
C CYS A 33 12.22 -3.40 -0.59
N SER A 34 13.52 -3.67 -0.70
CA SER A 34 14.46 -3.37 0.37
C SER A 34 14.79 -1.88 0.41
N ASN A 35 15.57 -1.46 1.42
CA ASN A 35 16.08 -0.08 1.53
C ASN A 35 17.18 0.26 0.49
N SER A 36 17.39 -0.60 -0.51
CA SER A 36 18.34 -0.39 -1.61
C SER A 36 17.64 0.21 -2.83
N SER A 37 18.29 1.20 -3.47
CA SER A 37 17.83 1.75 -4.75
C SER A 37 17.87 0.74 -5.91
N ALA A 38 18.57 -0.39 -5.74
CA ALA A 38 18.56 -1.48 -6.73
C ALA A 38 17.13 -2.03 -6.97
N ASP A 39 16.27 -1.92 -5.96
CA ASP A 39 14.90 -2.41 -6.01
C ASP A 39 13.89 -1.37 -6.52
N ASP A 40 14.33 -0.14 -6.85
CA ASP A 40 13.44 0.99 -7.17
C ASP A 40 12.38 0.65 -8.23
N ASN A 41 12.72 -0.19 -9.21
CA ASN A 41 11.84 -0.56 -10.31
C ASN A 41 10.96 -1.80 -10.04
N ASN A 42 11.15 -2.47 -8.89
CA ASN A 42 10.31 -3.61 -8.52
C ASN A 42 8.86 -3.15 -8.31
N LEU A 43 7.92 -3.98 -8.71
CA LEU A 43 6.50 -3.64 -8.70
C LEU A 43 5.75 -4.39 -7.60
N ALA A 44 4.82 -3.69 -6.96
CA ALA A 44 3.80 -4.28 -6.07
C ALA A 44 2.40 -3.86 -6.53
N ASN A 45 1.40 -4.70 -6.27
CA ASN A 45 0.01 -4.41 -6.61
C ASN A 45 -0.55 -3.33 -5.69
N LEU A 46 -1.23 -2.34 -6.27
CA LEU A 46 -1.92 -1.29 -5.52
C LEU A 46 -3.08 -1.84 -4.67
N ASP A 47 -3.74 -2.89 -5.17
CA ASP A 47 -4.70 -3.69 -4.44
C ASP A 47 -4.14 -5.10 -4.24
N VAL A 48 -3.87 -5.46 -2.98
CA VAL A 48 -3.32 -6.79 -2.62
C VAL A 48 -4.38 -7.89 -2.68
N SER A 49 -5.66 -7.53 -2.58
CA SER A 49 -6.76 -8.48 -2.48
C SER A 49 -7.29 -8.86 -3.87
N THR A 50 -7.46 -7.88 -4.77
CA THR A 50 -7.98 -8.09 -6.12
C THR A 50 -7.19 -7.32 -7.20
N PRO A 51 -5.90 -7.65 -7.44
CA PRO A 51 -4.97 -6.82 -8.23
C PRO A 51 -5.38 -6.41 -9.65
N ASN A 52 -6.31 -7.16 -10.25
CA ASN A 52 -6.76 -7.01 -11.63
C ASN A 52 -8.27 -6.75 -11.76
N ALA A 53 -8.99 -6.54 -10.66
CA ALA A 53 -10.42 -6.25 -10.68
C ALA A 53 -10.68 -4.77 -10.38
N PHE A 54 -11.78 -4.25 -10.89
CA PHE A 54 -12.31 -2.96 -10.44
C PHE A 54 -13.42 -3.23 -9.43
N ASP A 55 -13.11 -3.09 -8.15
CA ASP A 55 -14.06 -3.33 -7.07
C ASP A 55 -13.77 -2.42 -5.86
N SER A 56 -14.32 -2.75 -4.69
CA SER A 56 -14.14 -1.98 -3.46
C SER A 56 -13.13 -2.58 -2.48
N ALA A 57 -12.40 -3.64 -2.87
CA ALA A 57 -11.42 -4.29 -1.99
C ALA A 57 -10.30 -3.33 -1.56
N TYR A 58 -9.95 -2.35 -2.40
CA TYR A 58 -9.09 -1.23 -2.06
C TYR A 58 -9.45 -0.58 -0.72
N TYR A 59 -10.72 -0.23 -0.52
CA TYR A 59 -11.17 0.40 0.73
C TYR A 59 -11.09 -0.56 1.91
N THR A 60 -11.41 -1.83 1.70
CA THR A 60 -11.22 -2.88 2.71
C THR A 60 -9.75 -3.01 3.10
N ASN A 61 -8.81 -2.85 2.17
CA ASN A 61 -7.39 -2.84 2.48
C ASN A 61 -7.02 -1.65 3.37
N LEU A 62 -7.56 -0.45 3.12
CA LEU A 62 -7.30 0.74 3.96
C LEU A 62 -7.76 0.54 5.41
N LEU A 63 -8.96 -0.03 5.60
CA LEU A 63 -9.49 -0.37 6.93
C LEU A 63 -8.56 -1.31 7.70
N ASN A 64 -7.85 -2.19 6.98
CA ASN A 64 -6.91 -3.15 7.54
C ASN A 64 -5.46 -2.65 7.58
N ARG A 65 -5.21 -1.35 7.32
CA ARG A 65 -3.85 -0.77 7.22
C ARG A 65 -2.97 -1.40 6.14
N ARG A 66 -3.59 -1.82 5.03
CA ARG A 66 -2.94 -2.50 3.91
C ARG A 66 -2.95 -1.64 2.64
N GLY A 67 -3.01 -0.31 2.79
CA GLY A 67 -2.70 0.62 1.69
C GLY A 67 -1.24 0.49 1.27
N LEU A 68 -0.95 0.46 -0.03
CA LEU A 68 0.43 0.32 -0.51
C LEU A 68 1.20 1.64 -0.40
N LEU A 69 0.59 2.74 -0.82
CA LEU A 69 1.22 4.06 -0.79
C LEU A 69 0.89 4.77 0.54
N HIS A 70 1.81 5.61 1.01
CA HIS A 70 1.54 6.52 2.12
C HIS A 70 0.23 7.29 1.89
N SER A 71 0.07 7.89 0.70
CA SER A 71 -1.13 8.64 0.33
C SER A 71 -2.42 7.82 0.35
N ASP A 72 -2.34 6.50 0.15
CA ASP A 72 -3.51 5.63 0.26
C ASP A 72 -3.93 5.51 1.73
N GLN A 73 -2.97 5.26 2.61
CA GLN A 73 -3.27 5.04 4.02
C GLN A 73 -3.72 6.31 4.75
N GLU A 74 -3.31 7.49 4.27
CA GLU A 74 -3.81 8.77 4.80
C GLU A 74 -5.32 8.99 4.59
N LEU A 75 -5.96 8.25 3.69
CA LEU A 75 -7.42 8.27 3.53
C LEU A 75 -8.15 7.59 4.70
N PHE A 76 -7.45 6.75 5.47
CA PHE A 76 -8.01 6.05 6.63
C PHE A 76 -6.95 5.93 7.74
N ASN A 77 -6.73 7.04 8.45
CA ASN A 77 -5.67 7.18 9.46
C ASN A 77 -6.13 7.95 10.72
N GLY A 78 -7.42 7.87 11.06
CA GLY A 78 -8.03 8.60 12.17
C GLY A 78 -8.30 10.07 11.86
N GLY A 79 -8.37 10.43 10.58
CA GLY A 79 -8.56 11.80 10.10
C GLY A 79 -10.01 12.11 9.71
N ALA A 80 -10.24 13.30 9.16
CA ALA A 80 -11.57 13.70 8.68
C ALA A 80 -12.09 12.84 7.52
N ALA A 81 -11.19 12.20 6.76
CA ALA A 81 -11.54 11.30 5.67
C ALA A 81 -12.17 9.98 6.15
N ASP A 82 -11.89 9.54 7.38
CA ASP A 82 -12.44 8.30 7.96
C ASP A 82 -13.95 8.36 8.19
N ALA A 83 -14.55 9.57 8.22
CA ALA A 83 -15.96 9.79 8.51
C ALA A 83 -16.86 9.88 7.26
N ILE A 84 -16.28 9.65 6.07
CA ILE A 84 -16.98 9.66 4.77
C ILE A 84 -17.41 8.24 4.40
#